data_AF-A0A7S0ZSR6-F1
#
_entry.id   AF-A0A7S0ZSR6-F1
#
_cell.length_a   1.000
_cell.length_b   1.000
_cell.length_c   1.000
_cell.angle_alpha   90.00
_cell.angle_beta   90.00
_cell.angle_gamma   90.00
#
_symmetry.space_group_name_H-M   'P 1'
#
loop_
_entity.id
_entity.type
_entity.pdbx_description
1 polymer ?
#
loop_
_entity_poly.entity_id
_entity_poly.type
_entity_poly.pdbx_seq_one_letter_code
_entity_poly.pdbx_strand_id
1 'polypeptide(L)'
;SSHFDRVVGRREGSTWTDVMSSVKFDLVIYGATGFTGKLAAQYVSRQYANQIRWAVAGRSRAKLESVKQACAGIPDILVADSDDQGALDAMVAQTKVVVT
;
A
#
# COMPACT_ATOMS: atom_id res chain seq x y z
N SER A 1 -2.44 19.55 -22.98
CA SER A 1 -3.53 19.00 -22.16
C SER A 1 -4.80 18.92 -22.99
N SER A 2 -5.23 17.73 -23.45
CA SER A 2 -6.63 17.44 -23.88
C SER A 2 -6.84 16.14 -24.71
N HIS A 3 -5.93 15.16 -24.74
CA HIS A 3 -6.10 14.00 -25.65
C HIS A 3 -6.46 12.67 -25.00
N PHE A 4 -6.49 12.56 -23.67
CA PHE A 4 -6.65 11.29 -22.95
C PHE A 4 -8.01 11.12 -22.23
N ASP A 5 -9.03 11.91 -22.59
CA ASP A 5 -10.33 11.91 -21.90
C ASP A 5 -11.43 11.07 -22.59
N ARG A 6 -11.11 10.35 -23.67
CA ARG A 6 -12.14 9.87 -24.60
C ARG A 6 -12.48 8.38 -24.57
N VAL A 7 -11.93 7.58 -23.64
CA VAL A 7 -12.07 6.10 -23.68
C VAL A 7 -12.61 5.47 -22.38
N VAL A 8 -13.27 6.21 -21.50
CA VAL A 8 -13.88 5.59 -20.31
C VAL A 8 -15.35 5.94 -20.19
N GLY A 9 -16.19 4.93 -20.40
CA GLY A 9 -17.64 5.02 -20.34
C GLY A 9 -18.12 5.58 -19.00
N ARG A 10 -18.89 6.65 -19.11
CA ARG A 10 -19.65 7.32 -18.06
C ARG A 10 -20.60 6.33 -17.40
N ARG A 11 -20.25 5.79 -16.24
CA ARG A 11 -21.24 5.33 -15.24
C ARG A 11 -21.39 6.45 -14.22
N GLU A 12 -22.63 6.83 -13.96
CA GLU A 12 -22.99 7.95 -13.09
C GLU A 12 -22.34 7.87 -11.71
N GLY A 13 -21.72 8.98 -11.28
CA GLY A 13 -21.72 9.36 -9.86
C GLY A 13 -20.43 9.16 -9.04
N SER A 14 -19.34 8.62 -9.57
CA SER A 14 -18.08 8.56 -8.81
C SER A 14 -16.89 8.75 -9.74
N THR A 15 -16.15 9.85 -9.56
CA THR A 15 -14.86 9.98 -10.24
C THR A 15 -13.88 8.98 -9.63
N TRP A 16 -12.92 8.48 -10.41
CA TRP A 16 -11.84 7.64 -9.86
C TRP A 16 -11.08 8.35 -8.73
N THR A 17 -11.04 9.69 -8.79
CA THR A 17 -10.52 10.56 -7.72
C THR A 17 -11.32 10.47 -6.43
N ASP A 18 -12.66 10.37 -6.48
CA ASP A 18 -13.49 10.19 -5.27
C ASP A 18 -13.24 8.82 -4.62
N VAL A 19 -13.17 7.75 -5.41
CA VAL A 19 -12.83 6.40 -4.91
C VAL A 19 -11.41 6.37 -4.30
N MET A 20 -10.45 7.01 -4.96
CA MET A 20 -9.07 7.12 -4.46
C MET A 20 -8.92 8.09 -3.27
N SER A 21 -9.87 8.99 -3.04
CA SER A 21 -9.84 9.89 -1.88
C SER A 21 -10.24 9.16 -0.58
N SER A 22 -10.92 8.01 -0.68
CA SER A 22 -11.38 7.20 0.46
C SER A 22 -10.42 6.07 0.87
N VAL A 23 -9.35 5.79 0.12
CA VAL A 23 -8.43 4.70 0.46
C VAL A 23 -7.50 5.08 1.61
N LYS A 24 -7.29 4.14 2.54
CA LYS A 24 -6.57 4.36 3.80
C LYS A 24 -5.08 4.64 3.57
N PHE A 25 -4.47 3.96 2.61
CA PHE A 25 -3.04 4.03 2.33
C PHE A 25 -2.76 4.56 0.94
N ASP A 26 -1.70 5.37 0.84
CA ASP A 26 -1.14 5.79 -0.43
C ASP A 26 -0.18 4.72 -0.98
N LEU A 27 0.46 3.95 -0.10
CA LEU A 27 1.40 2.88 -0.46
C LEU A 27 1.34 1.70 0.52
N VAL A 28 1.34 0.47 -0.03
CA VAL A 28 1.60 -0.76 0.73
C VAL A 28 2.82 -1.47 0.17
N ILE A 29 3.77 -1.81 1.03
CA ILE A 29 4.94 -2.63 0.69
C ILE A 29 4.62 -4.08 1.06
N TYR A 30 4.25 -4.91 0.08
CA TYR A 30 3.93 -6.32 0.28
C TYR A 30 5.19 -7.19 0.12
N GLY A 31 5.41 -8.10 1.06
CA GLY A 31 6.68 -8.82 1.15
C GLY A 31 7.76 -8.05 1.92
N ALA A 32 7.36 -7.10 2.77
CA ALA A 32 8.25 -6.22 3.53
C ALA A 32 9.27 -6.95 4.43
N THR A 33 9.07 -8.24 4.73
CA THR A 33 10.01 -9.07 5.50
C THR A 33 11.08 -9.74 4.64
N GLY A 34 10.94 -9.70 3.31
CA GLY A 34 11.89 -10.22 2.33
C GLY A 34 13.11 -9.33 2.18
N PHE A 35 14.01 -9.68 1.27
CA PHE A 35 15.25 -8.93 1.05
C PHE A 35 14.99 -7.54 0.46
N THR A 36 14.34 -7.48 -0.71
CA THR A 36 14.00 -6.23 -1.40
C THR A 36 12.98 -5.41 -0.62
N GLY A 37 11.94 -6.05 -0.09
CA GLY A 37 10.89 -5.37 0.69
C GLY A 37 11.43 -4.63 1.92
N LYS A 38 12.45 -5.17 2.60
CA LYS A 38 13.12 -4.45 3.70
C LYS A 38 13.85 -3.20 3.21
N LEU A 39 14.54 -3.27 2.07
CA LEU A 39 15.23 -2.11 1.49
C LEU A 39 14.24 -1.05 1.04
N ALA A 40 13.14 -1.45 0.40
CA ALA A 40 12.06 -0.56 0.02
C ALA A 40 11.44 0.13 1.25
N ALA A 41 11.15 -0.62 2.31
CA ALA A 41 10.61 -0.07 3.56
C ALA A 41 11.57 0.93 4.21
N GLN A 42 12.87 0.62 4.25
CA GLN A 42 13.88 1.55 4.74
C GLN A 42 13.98 2.82 3.90
N TYR A 43 13.93 2.69 2.57
CA TYR A 43 13.98 3.82 1.66
C TYR A 43 12.78 4.74 1.85
N VAL A 44 11.56 4.17 1.85
CA VAL A 44 10.32 4.91 2.11
C VAL A 44 10.35 5.57 3.48
N SER A 45 10.78 4.84 4.50
CA SER A 45 10.90 5.36 5.86
C SER A 45 11.84 6.57 5.95
N ARG A 46 12.97 6.56 5.23
CA ARG A 46 13.95 7.66 5.27
C ARG A 46 13.53 8.88 4.47
N GLN A 47 12.87 8.67 3.33
CA GLN A 47 12.60 9.74 2.37
C GLN A 47 11.18 10.30 2.48
N TYR A 48 10.20 9.46 2.80
CA TYR A 48 8.77 9.76 2.63
C TYR A 48 7.91 9.48 3.86
N ALA A 49 8.46 9.00 4.98
CA ALA A 49 7.71 8.57 6.17
C ALA A 49 6.60 9.51 6.64
N ASN A 50 6.81 10.82 6.54
CA ASN A 50 5.85 11.84 7.00
C ASN A 50 5.04 12.48 5.85
N GLN A 51 5.26 12.05 4.61
CA GLN A 51 4.64 12.62 3.41
C GLN A 51 3.51 11.74 2.89
N ILE A 52 3.50 10.45 3.25
CA ILE A 52 2.53 9.47 2.75
C ILE A 52 1.94 8.64 3.90
N ARG A 53 0.71 8.18 3.73
CA ARG A 53 0.12 7.15 4.59
C ARG A 53 0.51 5.80 4.02
N TRP A 54 1.22 4.98 4.78
CA TRP A 54 1.77 3.74 4.25
C TRP A 54 1.73 2.58 5.25
N ALA A 55 1.77 1.37 4.72
CA ALA A 55 1.81 0.15 5.51
C ALA A 55 2.84 -0.86 4.96
N VAL A 56 3.29 -1.74 5.84
CA VAL A 56 4.08 -2.93 5.49
C VAL A 56 3.20 -4.17 5.58
N ALA A 57 3.35 -5.08 4.62
CA ALA A 57 2.50 -6.24 4.51
C ALA A 57 3.26 -7.55 4.23
N GLY A 58 2.65 -8.66 4.64
CA GLY A 58 3.14 -10.02 4.42
C GLY A 58 2.54 -11.03 5.40
N ARG A 59 2.96 -12.29 5.31
CA ARG A 59 2.33 -13.39 6.05
C ARG A 59 2.63 -13.45 7.56
N SER A 60 3.75 -12.86 8.01
CA SER A 60 4.22 -13.02 9.40
C SER A 60 4.15 -11.71 10.17
N ARG A 61 3.10 -11.56 11.00
CA ARG A 61 2.92 -10.37 11.85
C ARG A 61 4.15 -10.05 12.69
N ALA A 62 4.72 -11.06 13.35
CA ALA A 62 5.89 -10.87 14.22
C ALA A 62 7.09 -10.27 13.46
N LYS A 63 7.36 -10.76 12.24
CA LYS A 63 8.45 -10.21 11.41
C LYS A 63 8.12 -8.81 10.90
N LEU A 64 6.86 -8.50 10.64
CA LEU A 64 6.42 -7.16 10.23
C LEU A 64 6.55 -6.14 11.36
N GLU A 65 6.28 -6.53 12.61
CA GLU A 65 6.54 -5.67 13.78
C GLU A 65 8.02 -5.28 13.86
N SER A 66 8.95 -6.22 13.61
CA SER A 66 10.38 -5.91 13.56
C SER A 66 10.73 -4.92 12.44
N VAL A 67 10.09 -5.02 11.27
CA VAL A 67 10.29 -4.06 10.17
C VAL A 67 9.74 -2.68 10.55
N LYS A 68 8.52 -2.63 11.12
CA LYS A 68 7.89 -1.40 11.60
C LYS A 68 8.75 -0.68 12.62
N GLN A 69 9.30 -1.39 13.60
CA GLN A 69 10.18 -0.84 14.64
C GLN A 69 11.47 -0.23 14.07
N ALA A 70 11.93 -0.72 12.92
CA ALA A 70 13.11 -0.19 12.23
C ALA A 70 12.81 1.05 11.35
N CYS A 71 11.55 1.46 11.23
CA CYS A 71 11.11 2.55 10.35
C CYS A 71 10.69 3.80 11.15
N ALA A 72 11.15 4.98 10.72
CA ALA A 72 10.54 6.26 11.03
C ALA A 72 9.11 6.37 10.45
N GLY A 73 8.25 7.18 11.08
CA GLY A 73 6.84 7.38 10.68
C GLY A 73 5.88 6.28 11.11
N ILE A 74 6.39 5.16 11.64
CA ILE A 74 5.61 4.05 12.25
C ILE A 74 4.51 3.55 11.28
N PRO A 75 4.87 2.78 10.23
CA PRO A 75 3.88 2.27 9.27
C PRO A 75 2.84 1.36 9.94
N ASP A 76 1.67 1.27 9.33
CA ASP A 76 0.68 0.25 9.69
C ASP A 76 1.13 -1.16 9.24
N ILE A 77 0.55 -2.19 9.84
CA ILE A 77 0.82 -3.59 9.50
C ILE A 77 -0.43 -4.22 8.93
N LEU A 78 -0.29 -4.83 7.75
CA LEU A 78 -1.32 -5.64 7.11
C LEU A 78 -0.81 -7.08 6.99
N VAL A 79 -1.51 -8.03 7.61
CA VAL A 79 -1.20 -9.44 7.45
C VAL A 79 -1.98 -9.96 6.26
N ALA A 80 -1.27 -10.41 5.24
CA ALA A 80 -1.84 -11.05 4.07
C ALA A 80 -0.91 -12.19 3.67
N ASP A 81 -1.43 -13.41 3.66
CA ASP A 81 -0.76 -14.57 3.10
C ASP A 81 -1.05 -14.64 1.59
N SER A 82 -0.09 -15.10 0.79
CA SER A 82 -0.28 -15.23 -0.66
C SER A 82 -1.31 -16.28 -1.04
N ASP A 83 -1.54 -17.26 -0.15
CA ASP A 83 -2.51 -18.33 -0.37
C ASP A 83 -3.92 -17.95 0.13
N ASP A 84 -4.09 -16.76 0.72
CA ASP A 84 -5.38 -16.23 1.19
C ASP A 84 -5.84 -15.07 0.30
N GLN A 85 -6.65 -15.40 -0.71
CA GLN A 85 -7.21 -14.43 -1.64
C GLN A 85 -8.03 -13.34 -0.93
N GLY A 86 -8.80 -13.70 0.11
CA GLY A 86 -9.64 -12.76 0.83
C GLY A 86 -8.81 -11.72 1.59
N ALA A 87 -7.69 -12.15 2.19
CA ALA A 87 -6.74 -11.23 2.83
C ALA A 87 -6.04 -10.31 1.81
N LEU A 88 -5.69 -10.83 0.64
CA LEU A 88 -5.10 -10.03 -0.44
C LEU A 88 -6.10 -8.98 -0.97
N ASP A 89 -7.34 -9.38 -1.23
CA ASP A 89 -8.39 -8.47 -1.71
C ASP A 89 -8.66 -7.36 -0.69
N ALA A 90 -8.76 -7.71 0.60
CA ALA A 90 -8.93 -6.74 1.68
C ALA A 90 -7.74 -5.77 1.79
N MET A 91 -6.51 -6.24 1.57
CA MET A 91 -5.31 -5.39 1.58
C MET A 91 -5.31 -4.42 0.38
N VAL A 92 -5.57 -4.93 -0.83
CA VAL A 92 -5.53 -4.13 -2.06
C VAL A 92 -6.62 -3.06 -2.06
N ALA A 93 -7.82 -3.36 -1.55
CA ALA A 93 -8.91 -2.40 -1.45
C ALA A 93 -8.59 -1.16 -0.57
N GLN A 94 -7.57 -1.25 0.28
CA GLN A 94 -7.19 -0.18 1.21
C GLN A 94 -6.06 0.72 0.68
N THR A 95 -5.50 0.46 -0.50
CA THR A 95 -4.32 1.20 -1.01
C THR A 95 -4.46 1.67 -2.44
N LYS A 96 -3.77 2.77 -2.79
CA LYS A 96 -3.62 3.23 -4.17
C LYS A 96 -2.61 2.40 -4.94
N VAL A 97 -1.55 1.95 -4.27
CA VAL A 97 -0.41 1.25 -4.88
C VAL A 97 0.10 0.15 -3.96
N VAL A 98 0.48 -0.98 -4.56
CA VAL A 98 1.23 -2.07 -3.92
C VAL A 98 2.58 -2.24 -4.60
N VAL A 99 3.66 -2.41 -3.82
CA VAL A 99 5.02 -2.67 -4.31
C VAL A 99 5.69 -3.83 -3.56
N THR A 100 6.78 -4.38 -4.10
CA THR A 100 7.46 -5.62 -3.66
C THR A 100 8.81 -5.41 -2.98
#